data_AF-A0AAE7CNN1-F1
#
_entry.id   AF-A0AAE7CNN1-F1
#
_cell.length_a   1.000
_cell.length_b   1.000
_cell.length_c   1.000
_cell.angle_alpha   90.00
_cell.angle_beta   90.00
_cell.angle_gamma   90.00
#
_symmetry.space_group_name_H-M   'P 1'
#
loop_
_entity.id
_entity.type
_entity.pdbx_description
1 polymer ?
#
loop_
_entity_poly.entity_id
_entity_poly.type
_entity_poly.pdbx_seq_one_letter_code
_entity_poly.pdbx_strand_id
1 'polypeptide(L)'
;MLAVGTTTITVYRGTTTDAWGDEADTDTPVHTGIVASITEQSRRVTTRDDPTPRIVRYAVSRVTAGTDITDQDRIRDERTGAVYIVEAVSSMNSPVVAADLRLDLRRTT
;
A
#
# COMPACT_ATOMS: atom_id res chain seq x y z
N MET A 1 15.32 0.31 13.06
CA MET A 1 15.48 1.24 11.92
C MET A 1 14.15 1.98 11.82
N LEU A 2 14.11 3.26 12.16
CA LEU A 2 12.89 4.08 12.06
C LEU A 2 12.63 4.39 10.58
N ALA A 3 11.40 4.20 10.10
CA ALA A 3 10.97 4.70 8.80
C ALA A 3 11.20 6.22 8.72
N VAL A 4 12.17 6.65 7.91
CA VAL A 4 12.30 8.06 7.53
C VAL A 4 11.22 8.32 6.49
N GLY A 5 10.09 8.88 6.93
CA GLY A 5 8.99 9.18 6.03
C GLY A 5 9.41 10.19 4.98
N THR A 6 9.30 9.80 3.72
CA THR A 6 9.52 10.69 2.57
C THR A 6 8.24 11.36 2.13
N THR A 7 7.08 10.87 2.61
CA THR A 7 5.76 11.40 2.25
C THR A 7 4.73 11.15 3.36
N THR A 8 3.54 11.72 3.21
CA THR A 8 2.35 11.40 4.00
C THR A 8 1.33 10.64 3.17
N ILE A 9 0.61 9.72 3.80
CA ILE A 9 -0.42 8.92 3.16
C ILE A 9 -1.77 9.10 3.84
N THR A 10 -2.81 9.08 3.01
CA THR A 10 -4.20 8.92 3.42
C THR A 10 -4.64 7.49 3.13
N VAL A 11 -5.34 6.85 4.06
CA VAL A 11 -5.89 5.49 3.95
C VAL A 11 -7.39 5.59 3.73
N TYR A 12 -7.88 4.93 2.69
CA TYR A 12 -9.29 4.76 2.35
C TYR A 12 -9.69 3.30 2.63
N ARG A 13 -10.83 3.11 3.30
CA ARG A 13 -11.36 1.79 3.65
C ARG A 13 -12.85 1.72 3.34
N GLY A 14 -13.26 0.56 2.85
CA GLY A 14 -14.65 0.22 2.61
C GLY A 14 -15.09 0.39 1.16
N THR A 15 -16.35 0.06 0.93
CA THR A 15 -17.04 0.12 -0.35
C THR A 15 -18.29 1.00 -0.22
N THR A 16 -18.70 1.65 -1.29
CA THR A 16 -19.93 2.42 -1.42
C THR A 16 -20.75 1.80 -2.53
N THR A 17 -22.07 1.91 -2.45
CA THR A 17 -22.92 1.60 -3.59
C THR A 17 -22.88 2.78 -4.56
N ASP A 18 -22.64 2.51 -5.84
CA ASP A 18 -22.71 3.53 -6.88
C ASP A 18 -24.16 3.86 -7.27
N ALA A 19 -24.34 4.79 -8.22
CA ALA A 19 -25.66 5.20 -8.69
C ALA A 19 -26.43 4.09 -9.43
N TRP A 20 -25.77 2.98 -9.76
CA TRP A 20 -26.32 1.84 -10.50
C TRP A 20 -26.55 0.61 -9.62
N GLY A 21 -26.22 0.69 -8.33
CA GLY A 21 -26.40 -0.39 -7.37
C GLY A 21 -25.21 -1.34 -7.25
N ASP A 22 -24.11 -1.03 -7.92
CA ASP A 22 -22.88 -1.84 -7.88
C ASP A 22 -21.98 -1.42 -6.71
N GLU A 23 -21.21 -2.38 -6.20
CA GLU A 23 -20.24 -2.14 -5.13
C GLU A 23 -19.00 -1.47 -5.73
N ALA A 24 -18.81 -0.19 -5.41
CA ALA A 24 -17.66 0.62 -5.78
C ALA A 24 -16.77 0.85 -4.56
N ASP A 25 -15.49 1.18 -4.77
CA ASP A 25 -14.65 1.51 -3.65
C ASP A 25 -15.05 2.85 -3.01
N THR A 26 -15.00 2.94 -1.68
CA THR A 26 -15.28 4.18 -0.95
C THR A 26 -14.02 5.06 -0.88
N ASP A 27 -14.17 6.35 -1.19
CA ASP A 27 -13.13 7.39 -1.02
C ASP A 27 -13.17 8.07 0.36
N THR A 28 -13.86 7.47 1.34
CA THR A 28 -13.91 7.96 2.72
C THR A 28 -12.56 7.70 3.39
N PRO A 29 -11.82 8.76 3.77
CA PRO A 29 -10.54 8.60 4.45
C PRO A 29 -10.78 8.12 5.89
N VAL A 30 -10.13 7.03 6.28
CA VAL A 30 -10.13 6.54 7.67
C VAL A 30 -8.98 7.14 8.46
N HIS A 31 -7.81 7.27 7.83
CA HIS A 31 -6.64 7.89 8.43
C HIS A 31 -5.96 8.82 7.42
N THR A 32 -5.46 9.96 7.88
CA THR A 32 -4.80 10.99 7.06
C THR A 32 -3.51 11.45 7.72
N GLY A 33 -2.53 11.92 6.94
CA GLY A 33 -1.28 12.46 7.48
C GLY A 33 -0.36 11.39 8.10
N ILE A 34 -0.54 10.11 7.74
CA ILE A 34 0.34 9.04 8.21
C ILE A 34 1.69 9.18 7.51
N VAL A 35 2.75 9.32 8.29
CA VAL A 35 4.11 9.42 7.77
C VAL A 35 4.54 8.06 7.23
N ALA A 36 4.88 8.01 5.94
CA ALA A 36 5.26 6.79 5.26
C ALA A 36 6.44 6.99 4.30
N SER A 37 7.14 5.92 3.98
CA SER A 37 8.15 5.91 2.92
C SER A 37 7.71 4.96 1.81
N ILE A 38 7.31 5.48 0.66
CA ILE A 38 6.92 4.69 -0.51
C ILE A 38 8.12 4.57 -1.47
N THR A 39 8.46 3.34 -1.86
CA THR A 39 9.49 3.05 -2.85
C THR A 39 8.92 2.18 -3.95
N GLU A 40 8.86 2.70 -5.18
CA GLU A 40 8.49 1.89 -6.35
C GLU A 40 9.63 0.93 -6.73
N GLN A 41 9.29 -0.33 -6.97
CA GLN A 41 10.20 -1.38 -7.38
C GLN A 41 9.66 -2.09 -8.63
N SER A 42 10.58 -2.50 -9.49
CA SER A 42 10.24 -3.34 -10.64
C SER A 42 10.96 -4.67 -10.51
N ARG A 43 10.21 -5.78 -10.52
CA ARG A 43 10.78 -7.12 -10.57
C ARG A 43 10.55 -7.71 -11.95
N ARG A 44 11.65 -8.10 -12.59
CA ARG A 44 11.60 -8.91 -13.81
C ARG A 44 11.41 -10.35 -13.40
N VAL A 45 10.27 -10.93 -13.76
CA VAL A 45 9.98 -12.35 -13.53
C VAL A 45 10.12 -13.07 -14.86
N THR A 46 10.96 -14.11 -14.87
CA THR A 46 11.10 -15.06 -15.98
C THR A 46 10.70 -16.42 -15.46
N THR A 47 9.62 -16.98 -15.99
CA THR A 47 9.16 -18.34 -15.65
C THR A 47 9.69 -19.29 -16.72
N ARG A 48 10.00 -20.54 -16.36
CA ARG A 48 10.51 -21.52 -17.33
C ARG A 48 9.48 -21.84 -18.43
N ASP A 49 8.19 -21.69 -18.12
CA ASP A 49 7.07 -22.00 -19.01
C ASP A 49 6.66 -20.86 -19.95
N ASP A 50 7.08 -19.61 -19.67
CA ASP A 50 6.82 -18.45 -20.54
C ASP A 50 8.14 -17.67 -20.71
N PRO A 51 8.85 -17.82 -21.85
CA PRO A 51 10.13 -17.17 -22.08
C PRO A 51 10.01 -15.65 -22.26
N THR A 52 8.79 -15.10 -22.24
CA THR A 52 8.56 -13.65 -22.29
C THR A 52 8.79 -13.04 -20.91
N PRO A 53 9.84 -12.23 -20.68
CA PRO A 53 10.07 -11.59 -19.40
C PRO A 53 8.94 -10.61 -19.09
N ARG A 54 8.24 -10.83 -17.97
CA ARG A 54 7.22 -9.92 -17.47
C ARG A 54 7.83 -8.97 -16.45
N ILE A 55 7.62 -7.68 -16.64
CA ILE A 55 8.02 -6.63 -15.68
C ILE A 55 6.81 -6.37 -14.80
N VAL A 56 6.86 -6.85 -13.56
CA VAL A 56 5.86 -6.52 -12.54
C VAL A 56 6.35 -5.29 -11.79
N ARG A 57 5.54 -4.24 -11.79
CA ARG A 57 5.78 -3.03 -11.00
C ARG A 57 4.95 -3.12 -9.72
N TYR A 58 5.60 -2.98 -8.58
CA TYR A 58 4.96 -2.91 -7.27
C TYR A 58 5.63 -1.79 -6.48
N ALA A 59 4.94 -1.23 -5.50
CA ALA A 59 5.53 -0.30 -4.56
C ALA A 59 5.63 -0.98 -3.19
N VAL A 60 6.62 -0.59 -2.40
CA VAL A 60 6.75 -1.02 -1.01
C VAL A 60 6.66 0.23 -0.16
N SER A 61 5.69 0.26 0.76
CA SER A 61 5.59 1.32 1.75
C SER A 61 6.05 0.83 3.12
N ARG A 62 6.68 1.71 3.89
CA ARG A 62 6.95 1.50 5.31
C ARG A 62 6.21 2.54 6.13
N VAL A 63 5.52 2.08 7.15
CA VAL A 63 4.68 2.89 8.03
C VAL A 63 5.02 2.57 9.48
N THR A 64 4.90 3.57 10.36
CA THR A 64 5.11 3.39 11.80
C THR A 64 4.21 2.28 12.36
N ALA A 65 4.79 1.49 13.27
CA ALA A 65 4.09 0.45 13.99
C ALA A 65 2.85 1.00 14.75
N GLY A 66 1.74 0.26 14.73
CA GLY A 66 0.50 0.66 15.41
C GLY A 66 -0.48 1.47 14.55
N THR A 67 -0.13 1.74 13.30
CA THR A 67 -1.09 2.29 12.33
C THR A 67 -2.06 1.20 11.90
N ASP A 68 -3.38 1.46 11.99
CA ASP A 68 -4.40 0.53 11.51
C ASP A 68 -4.45 0.57 9.97
N ILE A 69 -3.76 -0.39 9.35
CA ILE A 69 -3.75 -0.62 7.90
C ILE A 69 -3.96 -2.11 7.66
N THR A 70 -4.88 -2.42 6.75
CA THR A 70 -5.26 -3.76 6.32
C THR A 70 -4.96 -3.97 4.83
N ASP A 71 -4.97 -5.22 4.39
CA ASP A 71 -4.71 -5.65 3.01
C ASP A 71 -5.87 -5.38 2.05
N GLN A 72 -7.00 -4.87 2.53
CA GLN A 72 -8.12 -4.43 1.69
C GLN A 72 -8.17 -2.91 1.56
N ASP A 73 -7.21 -2.20 2.17
CA ASP A 73 -7.19 -0.75 2.14
C ASP A 73 -6.56 -0.21 0.86
N ARG A 74 -7.00 0.99 0.49
CA ARG A 74 -6.35 1.80 -0.53
C ARG A 74 -5.62 2.92 0.15
N ILE A 75 -4.40 3.19 -0.28
CA ILE A 75 -3.62 4.31 0.22
C ILE A 75 -3.41 5.32 -0.89
N ARG A 76 -3.44 6.59 -0.53
CA ARG A 76 -3.11 7.69 -1.41
C ARG A 76 -1.91 8.43 -0.86
N ASP A 77 -0.92 8.62 -1.71
CA ASP A 77 0.19 9.51 -1.43
C ASP A 77 -0.30 10.96 -1.52
N GLU A 78 -0.24 11.70 -0.42
CA GLU A 78 -0.69 13.10 -0.36
C GLU A 78 0.24 14.03 -1.15
N ARG A 79 1.51 13.66 -1.33
CA ARG A 79 2.50 14.48 -2.06
C ARG A 79 2.38 14.34 -3.57
N THR A 80 2.14 13.14 -4.07
CA THR A 80 2.06 12.87 -5.53
C THR A 80 0.64 12.70 -6.03
N GLY A 81 -0.33 12.47 -5.14
CA GLY A 81 -1.70 12.15 -5.48
C GLY A 81 -1.91 10.73 -5.99
N ALA A 82 -0.86 9.91 -6.08
CA ALA A 82 -0.95 8.54 -6.58
C ALA A 82 -1.71 7.64 -5.60
N VAL A 83 -2.62 6.81 -6.13
CA VAL A 83 -3.39 5.83 -5.37
C VAL A 83 -2.78 4.44 -5.56
N TYR A 84 -2.66 3.72 -4.46
CA TYR A 84 -2.14 2.37 -4.39
C TYR A 84 -3.12 1.49 -3.62
N ILE A 85 -3.26 0.25 -4.05
CA ILE A 85 -4.00 -0.79 -3.34
C ILE A 85 -3.00 -1.56 -2.49
N VAL A 86 -3.31 -1.79 -1.22
CA VAL A 86 -2.51 -2.66 -0.36
C VAL A 86 -2.76 -4.09 -0.81
N GLU A 87 -1.70 -4.84 -1.14
CA GLU A 87 -1.82 -6.26 -1.49
C GLU A 87 -1.46 -7.15 -0.30
N ALA A 88 -0.51 -6.72 0.53
CA ALA A 88 -0.13 -7.44 1.72
C ALA A 88 0.42 -6.50 2.79
N VAL A 89 0.08 -6.80 4.04
CA VAL A 89 0.66 -6.17 5.23
C VAL A 89 1.57 -7.18 5.90
N SER A 90 2.85 -6.82 6.06
CA SER A 90 3.83 -7.64 6.75
C SER A 90 4.48 -6.83 7.87
N SER A 91 4.66 -7.45 9.03
CA SER A 91 5.42 -6.86 10.13
C SER A 91 6.49 -7.85 10.55
N MET A 92 7.67 -7.33 10.91
CA MET A 92 8.70 -8.18 11.49
C MET A 92 8.37 -8.36 12.97
N ASN A 93 7.93 -9.56 13.36
CA ASN A 93 7.57 -9.82 14.75
C ASN A 93 8.84 -9.73 15.61
N SER A 94 8.93 -8.68 16.43
CA SER A 94 10.04 -8.45 17.35
C SER A 94 9.48 -8.36 18.77
N PRO A 95 9.92 -9.23 19.70
CA PRO A 95 9.38 -9.26 21.06
C PRO A 95 9.80 -8.06 21.92
N VAL A 96 10.74 -7.23 21.44
CA VAL A 96 11.31 -6.11 22.21
C VAL A 96 10.82 -4.75 21.71
N VAL A 97 10.49 -4.62 20.42
CA VAL A 97 10.12 -3.34 19.80
C VAL A 97 9.04 -3.60 18.75
N ALA A 98 7.97 -2.81 18.76
CA ALA A 98 7.00 -2.81 17.68
C ALA A 98 7.70 -2.40 16.38
N ALA A 99 7.89 -3.36 15.47
CA ALA A 99 8.56 -3.10 14.20
C ALA A 99 7.63 -2.36 13.24
N ASP A 100 8.21 -1.50 12.41
CA ASP A 100 7.49 -0.81 11.34
C ASP A 100 6.73 -1.81 10.45
N LEU A 101 5.55 -1.39 10.01
CA LEU A 101 4.74 -2.14 9.06
C LEU A 101 5.31 -1.97 7.66
N ARG A 102 5.47 -3.08 6.95
CA ARG A 102 5.82 -3.11 5.54
C ARG A 102 4.59 -3.50 4.74
N LEU A 103 4.19 -2.60 3.86
CA LEU A 103 3.07 -2.78 2.94
C LEU A 103 3.62 -3.07 1.55
N ASP A 104 3.17 -4.16 0.95
CA ASP A 104 3.35 -4.38 -0.48
C ASP A 104 2.13 -3.80 -1.20
N LEU A 105 2.40 -2.96 -2.19
CA LEU A 105 1.43 -2.08 -2.81
C LEU A 105 1.40 -2.29 -4.32
N ARG A 106 0.20 -2.22 -4.89
CA ARG A 106 0.00 -2.15 -6.33
C ARG A 106 -0.54 -0.78 -6.70
N ARG A 107 0.11 -0.12 -7.66
CA ARG A 107 -0.37 1.15 -8.19
C ARG A 107 -1.64 0.92 -9.01
N THR A 108 -2.68 1.66 -8.71
CA THR A 108 -3.88 1.75 -9.56
C THR A 108 -3.79 3.00 -10.43
N THR A 109 -4.44 2.97 -11.60
CA THR A 109 -4.43 4.07 -12.57
C THR A 109 -5.79 4.73 -12.61
#